data_AF-A0A365T5Y1-F1
#
_entry.id   AF-A0A365T5Y1-F1
#
_cell.length_a   1.000
_cell.length_b   1.000
_cell.length_c   1.000
_cell.angle_alpha   90.00
_cell.angle_beta   90.00
_cell.angle_gamma   90.00
#
_symmetry.space_group_name_H-M   'P 1'
#
loop_
_entity.id
_entity.type
_entity.pdbx_description
1 polymer ?
#
loop_
_entity_poly.entity_id
_entity_poly.type
_entity_poly.pdbx_seq_one_letter_code
_entity_poly.pdbx_strand_id
1 'polypeptide(L)'
;MNPFHHSLEETFRGRYVRATSNNGQTYEGYVDRIEHHDRHVILYGAEKITIHTDGSETRTSVGAVMVAHVDAIHLVDVTQQITPLPLDELTPAPYHSREFERTVDNLRYIEEVREAGTLKSFPVVRPQDDGYEIVEGHKRIWVCDCAGFDTHPVEIRECSDWEATEQFVADHLPTELHLDDEAGDEERADGWYTDMEIEQAIQTLVDRWGERALSLYPVAFNAERLDLDFLSIPAHSE
;
A
#
# COMPACT_ATOMS: atom_id res chain seq x y z
N MET A 1 17.75 7.79 29.54
CA MET A 1 17.49 7.40 28.14
C MET A 1 18.83 6.97 27.54
N ASN A 2 18.95 5.75 27.02
CA ASN A 2 20.24 5.19 26.57
C ASN A 2 20.50 5.59 25.10
N PRO A 3 21.54 6.39 24.78
CA PRO A 3 21.79 6.89 23.43
C PRO A 3 22.15 5.80 22.41
N PHE A 4 22.49 4.58 22.83
CA PHE A 4 22.81 3.46 21.94
C PHE A 4 21.58 2.70 21.42
N HIS A 5 20.40 2.89 22.03
CA HIS A 5 19.18 2.23 21.57
C HIS A 5 18.66 2.88 20.27
N HIS A 6 18.76 4.20 20.18
CA HIS A 6 18.40 4.96 18.98
C HIS A 6 19.19 4.52 17.73
N SER A 7 20.49 4.21 17.85
CA SER A 7 21.30 3.89 16.68
C SER A 7 20.86 2.61 15.98
N LEU A 8 20.35 1.61 16.70
CA LEU A 8 19.93 0.34 16.10
C LEU A 8 18.57 0.47 15.41
N GLU A 9 17.61 1.12 16.07
CA GLU A 9 16.30 1.38 15.48
C GLU A 9 16.44 2.30 14.25
N GLU A 10 17.22 3.38 14.33
CA GLU A 10 17.52 4.26 13.20
C GLU A 10 18.23 3.54 12.04
N THR A 11 19.08 2.55 12.34
CA THR A 11 19.80 1.79 11.29
C THR A 11 18.87 0.92 10.46
N PHE A 12 17.88 0.30 11.10
CA PHE A 12 17.07 -0.74 10.46
C PHE A 12 15.64 -0.31 10.14
N ARG A 13 15.07 0.72 10.80
CA ARG A 13 13.69 1.15 10.55
C ARG A 13 13.47 1.47 9.07
N GLY A 14 12.43 0.87 8.50
CA GLY A 14 12.12 0.91 7.06
C GLY A 14 13.03 0.04 6.17
N ARG A 15 14.12 -0.52 6.68
CA ARG A 15 14.95 -1.44 5.89
C ARG A 15 14.29 -2.81 5.84
N TYR A 16 14.41 -3.46 4.68
CA TYR A 16 14.07 -4.86 4.55
C TYR A 16 15.21 -5.70 5.13
N VAL A 17 14.86 -6.61 6.03
CA VAL A 17 15.83 -7.42 6.75
C VAL A 17 15.42 -8.87 6.77
N ARG A 18 16.41 -9.75 6.90
CA ARG A 18 16.23 -11.13 7.36
C ARG A 18 16.49 -11.15 8.87
N ALA A 19 15.46 -11.38 9.66
CA ALA A 19 15.52 -11.56 11.10
C ALA A 19 15.47 -13.05 11.45
N THR A 20 16.45 -13.53 12.22
CA THR A 20 16.50 -14.91 12.72
C THR A 20 16.37 -14.92 14.23
N SER A 21 15.35 -15.60 14.74
CA SER A 21 15.12 -15.80 16.18
C SER A 21 16.07 -16.84 16.78
N ASN A 22 16.18 -16.84 18.10
CA ASN A 22 16.96 -17.79 18.87
C ASN A 22 16.53 -19.26 18.74
N ASN A 23 15.31 -19.52 18.25
CA ASN A 23 14.81 -20.86 17.95
C ASN A 23 14.98 -21.24 16.46
N GLY A 24 15.72 -20.44 15.69
CA GLY A 24 16.05 -20.68 14.29
C GLY A 24 14.96 -20.31 13.30
N GLN A 25 13.83 -19.73 13.73
CA GLN A 25 12.83 -19.24 12.80
C GLN A 25 13.34 -17.99 12.09
N THR A 26 13.15 -17.94 10.78
CA THR A 26 13.64 -16.85 9.94
C THR A 26 12.48 -16.18 9.24
N TYR A 27 12.49 -14.86 9.28
CA TYR A 27 11.51 -13.99 8.63
C TYR A 27 12.25 -12.93 7.83
N GLU A 28 11.74 -12.62 6.66
CA GLU A 28 12.15 -11.45 5.89
C GLU A 28 11.02 -10.43 5.90
N GLY A 29 11.33 -9.13 6.02
CA GLY A 29 10.32 -8.08 6.03
C GLY A 29 10.89 -6.71 6.34
N TYR A 30 10.08 -5.67 6.22
CA TYR A 30 10.47 -4.30 6.56
C TYR A 30 10.39 -4.07 8.07
N VAL A 31 11.46 -3.53 8.66
CA VAL A 31 11.47 -3.25 10.10
C VAL A 31 10.60 -2.03 10.41
N ASP A 32 9.59 -2.24 11.24
CA ASP A 32 8.82 -1.16 11.86
C ASP A 32 9.55 -0.59 13.08
N ARG A 33 9.82 -1.47 14.04
CA ARG A 33 10.39 -1.13 15.35
C ARG A 33 11.18 -2.30 15.92
N ILE A 34 12.16 -1.97 16.76
CA ILE A 34 12.94 -2.94 17.54
C ILE A 34 12.73 -2.68 19.03
N GLU A 35 12.31 -3.71 19.78
CA GLU A 35 12.23 -3.65 21.25
C GLU A 35 13.52 -4.18 21.86
N HIS A 36 14.36 -3.27 22.34
CA HIS A 36 15.73 -3.58 22.77
C HIS A 36 15.82 -4.50 23.99
N HIS A 37 14.86 -4.45 24.92
CA HIS A 37 14.93 -5.22 26.16
C HIS A 37 14.82 -6.73 25.91
N ASP A 38 13.92 -7.14 25.02
CA ASP A 38 13.64 -8.55 24.75
C ASP A 38 14.14 -9.03 23.38
N ARG A 39 14.77 -8.12 22.62
CA ARG A 39 15.26 -8.32 21.25
C ARG A 39 14.14 -8.71 20.29
N HIS A 40 12.98 -8.06 20.42
CA HIS A 40 11.88 -8.26 19.48
C HIS A 40 12.05 -7.33 18.29
N VAL A 41 11.68 -7.82 17.11
CA VAL A 41 11.63 -7.02 15.89
C VAL A 41 10.23 -7.13 15.32
N ILE A 42 9.59 -6.01 15.08
CA ILE A 42 8.30 -5.96 14.38
C ILE A 42 8.59 -5.76 12.91
N LEU A 43 8.13 -6.69 12.08
CA LEU A 43 8.27 -6.66 10.63
C LEU A 43 6.91 -6.49 9.97
N TYR A 44 6.85 -5.67 8.91
CA TYR A 44 5.71 -5.54 8.01
C TYR A 44 6.00 -6.15 6.64
N GLY A 45 4.93 -6.58 5.95
CA GLY A 45 5.04 -7.25 4.65
C GLY A 45 5.92 -8.51 4.72
N ALA A 46 5.92 -9.18 5.87
CA ALA A 46 6.89 -10.20 6.18
C ALA A 46 6.57 -11.53 5.52
N GLU A 47 7.61 -12.24 5.12
CA GLU A 47 7.57 -13.62 4.67
C GLU A 47 8.30 -14.51 5.68
N LYS A 48 7.68 -15.62 6.06
CA LYS A 48 8.39 -16.68 6.77
C LYS A 48 9.26 -17.44 5.78
N ILE A 49 10.54 -17.56 6.09
CA ILE A 49 11.50 -18.32 5.30
C ILE A 49 11.65 -19.71 5.91
N THR A 50 11.30 -20.73 5.14
CA THR A 50 11.52 -22.14 5.51
C THR A 50 12.62 -22.70 4.63
N ILE A 51 13.75 -23.05 5.25
CA ILE A 51 14.88 -23.68 4.55
C ILE A 51 14.69 -25.20 4.60
N HIS A 52 14.62 -25.82 3.43
CA HIS A 52 14.50 -27.27 3.28
C HIS A 52 15.88 -27.95 3.36
N THR A 53 15.88 -29.26 3.54
CA THR A 53 17.11 -30.07 3.67
C THR A 53 18.01 -30.03 2.43
N ASP A 54 17.46 -29.72 1.26
CA ASP A 54 18.20 -29.55 0.00
C ASP A 54 18.78 -28.14 -0.17
N GLY A 55 18.56 -27.26 0.80
CA GLY A 55 18.96 -25.85 0.79
C GLY A 55 18.00 -24.93 0.04
N SER A 56 16.89 -25.44 -0.51
CA SER A 56 15.86 -24.59 -1.11
C SER A 56 15.09 -23.81 -0.04
N GLU A 57 14.67 -22.60 -0.37
CA GLU A 57 13.85 -21.77 0.51
C GLU A 57 12.41 -21.72 0.00
N THR A 58 11.45 -21.89 0.91
CA THR A 58 10.06 -21.53 0.66
C THR A 58 9.70 -20.29 1.44
N ARG A 59 9.06 -19.36 0.73
CA ARG A 59 8.57 -18.09 1.26
C ARG A 59 7.08 -18.21 1.48
N THR A 60 6.60 -17.76 2.63
CA THR A 60 5.18 -17.73 2.95
C THR A 60 4.85 -16.37 3.51
N SER A 61 4.04 -15.59 2.79
CA SER A 61 3.58 -14.29 3.29
C SER A 61 2.82 -14.45 4.60
N VAL A 62 3.19 -13.65 5.60
CA VAL A 62 2.58 -13.62 6.95
C VAL A 62 2.14 -12.21 7.36
N GLY A 63 2.29 -11.21 6.49
CA GLY A 63 1.84 -9.84 6.77
C GLY A 63 2.67 -9.16 7.86
N ALA A 64 2.07 -8.78 8.98
CA ALA A 64 2.80 -8.21 10.11
C ALA A 64 3.20 -9.31 11.11
N VAL A 65 4.47 -9.34 11.54
CA VAL A 65 4.96 -10.32 12.51
C VAL A 65 5.87 -9.68 13.56
N MET A 66 5.66 -10.02 14.82
CA MET A 66 6.62 -9.79 15.88
C MET A 66 7.55 -10.99 15.98
N VAL A 67 8.80 -10.85 15.56
CA VAL A 67 9.83 -11.87 15.70
C VAL A 67 10.44 -11.73 17.08
N ALA A 68 10.17 -12.70 17.96
CA ALA A 68 10.68 -12.70 19.32
C ALA A 68 12.13 -13.20 19.40
N HIS A 69 12.89 -12.66 20.36
CA HIS A 69 14.27 -13.04 20.69
C HIS A 69 15.18 -13.20 19.47
N VAL A 70 15.30 -12.14 18.67
CA VAL A 70 16.14 -12.10 17.47
C VAL A 70 17.61 -12.14 17.85
N ASP A 71 18.32 -13.12 17.30
CA ASP A 71 19.77 -13.29 17.47
C ASP A 71 20.55 -12.61 16.34
N ALA A 72 19.97 -12.50 15.13
CA ALA A 72 20.59 -11.83 14.00
C ALA A 72 19.58 -11.06 13.14
N ILE A 73 20.00 -9.87 12.69
CA ILE A 73 19.30 -9.05 11.70
C ILE A 73 20.30 -8.79 10.57
N HIS A 74 19.98 -9.28 9.38
CA HIS A 74 20.77 -9.03 8.17
C HIS A 74 19.98 -8.08 7.26
N LEU A 75 20.61 -7.01 6.78
CA LEU A 75 20.07 -6.25 5.66
C LEU A 75 19.99 -7.19 4.46
N VAL A 76 18.82 -7.28 3.86
CA VAL A 76 18.64 -7.96 2.58
C VAL A 76 18.49 -6.86 1.55
N ASP A 77 19.38 -6.87 0.57
CA ASP A 77 19.27 -5.97 -0.58
C ASP A 77 18.03 -6.39 -1.36
N VAL A 78 16.96 -5.64 -1.18
CA VAL A 78 15.73 -5.76 -1.97
C VAL A 78 15.63 -4.55 -2.88
N THR A 79 15.01 -4.73 -4.04
CA THR A 79 14.69 -3.66 -4.99
C THR A 79 13.61 -2.69 -4.49
N GLN A 80 13.27 -2.77 -3.21
CA GLN A 80 12.00 -2.34 -2.65
C GLN A 80 12.34 -1.55 -1.37
N GLN A 81 12.29 -0.23 -1.47
CA GLN A 81 12.96 0.67 -0.51
C GLN A 81 11.92 1.45 0.29
N ILE A 82 11.84 1.24 1.62
CA ILE A 82 11.07 2.18 2.46
C ILE A 82 11.93 3.40 2.73
N THR A 83 11.41 4.56 2.34
CA THR A 83 12.09 5.84 2.52
C THR A 83 11.09 6.84 3.12
N PRO A 84 11.48 7.59 4.17
CA PRO A 84 10.68 8.73 4.60
C PRO A 84 10.67 9.79 3.49
N LEU A 85 9.49 10.10 2.97
CA LEU A 85 9.29 11.15 1.99
C LEU A 85 8.42 12.29 2.57
N PRO A 86 8.66 13.55 2.18
CA PRO A 86 7.74 14.64 2.43
C PRO A 86 6.36 14.35 1.84
N LEU A 87 5.29 14.64 2.58
CA LEU A 87 3.93 14.38 2.09
C LEU A 87 3.55 15.28 0.91
N ASP A 88 4.16 16.46 0.80
CA ASP A 88 3.96 17.41 -0.31
C ASP A 88 4.64 16.99 -1.62
N GLU A 89 5.51 15.98 -1.58
CA GLU A 89 6.10 15.33 -2.77
C GLU A 89 5.24 14.16 -3.30
N LEU A 90 4.14 13.81 -2.60
CA LEU A 90 3.27 12.68 -2.94
C LEU A 90 2.01 13.16 -3.65
N THR A 91 1.81 12.70 -4.88
CA THR A 91 0.62 13.00 -5.68
C THR A 91 -0.34 11.81 -5.74
N PRO A 92 -1.66 11.99 -5.63
CA PRO A 92 -2.62 10.93 -5.89
C PRO A 92 -2.48 10.39 -7.32
N ALA A 93 -2.86 9.12 -7.52
CA ALA A 93 -2.95 8.57 -8.86
C ALA A 93 -4.02 9.33 -9.67
N PRO A 94 -3.82 9.52 -10.99
CA PRO A 94 -4.69 10.38 -11.80
C PRO A 94 -6.15 9.90 -11.86
N TYR A 95 -6.38 8.60 -11.67
CA TYR A 95 -7.70 7.94 -11.67
C TYR A 95 -8.27 7.73 -10.25
N HIS A 96 -7.61 8.24 -9.20
CA HIS A 96 -8.15 8.22 -7.85
C HIS A 96 -9.33 9.20 -7.72
N SER A 97 -10.54 8.69 -7.52
CA SER A 97 -11.78 9.49 -7.40
C SER A 97 -12.28 9.65 -5.96
N ARG A 98 -11.76 8.86 -5.02
CA ARG A 98 -12.23 8.86 -3.64
C ARG A 98 -11.75 10.09 -2.88
N GLU A 99 -12.70 10.86 -2.34
CA GLU A 99 -12.41 11.90 -1.36
C GLU A 99 -12.52 11.33 0.07
N PHE A 100 -11.67 11.82 0.98
CA PHE A 100 -11.67 11.40 2.37
C PHE A 100 -12.25 12.50 3.26
N GLU A 101 -13.31 12.16 4.00
CA GLU A 101 -13.97 13.06 4.94
C GLU A 101 -13.60 12.77 6.39
N ARG A 102 -13.78 13.76 7.27
CA ARG A 102 -13.60 13.63 8.73
C ARG A 102 -14.82 12.98 9.40
N THR A 103 -15.19 11.78 8.94
CA THR A 103 -16.19 10.93 9.59
C THR A 103 -15.70 10.50 10.98
N VAL A 104 -16.60 9.98 11.83
CA VAL A 104 -16.25 9.53 13.19
C VAL A 104 -15.12 8.49 13.16
N ASP A 105 -15.18 7.53 12.25
CA ASP A 105 -14.16 6.48 12.13
C ASP A 105 -12.82 7.02 11.61
N ASN A 106 -12.85 7.94 10.64
CA ASN A 106 -11.64 8.58 10.14
C ASN A 106 -10.99 9.48 11.20
N LEU A 107 -11.78 10.21 12.00
CA LEU A 107 -11.27 11.00 13.13
C LEU A 107 -10.62 10.12 14.19
N ARG A 108 -11.21 8.95 14.51
CA ARG A 108 -10.57 7.97 15.39
C ARG A 108 -9.25 7.49 14.83
N TYR A 109 -9.20 7.18 13.53
CA TYR A 109 -7.96 6.71 12.91
C TYR A 109 -6.87 7.81 12.92
N ILE A 110 -7.23 9.07 12.63
CA ILE A 110 -6.32 10.21 12.75
C ILE A 110 -5.77 10.35 14.17
N GLU A 111 -6.61 10.22 15.20
CA GLU A 111 -6.16 10.29 16.58
C GLU A 111 -5.25 9.11 16.95
N GLU A 112 -5.59 7.89 16.53
CA GLU A 112 -4.75 6.71 16.76
C GLU A 112 -3.35 6.88 16.15
N VAL A 113 -3.25 7.41 14.93
CA VAL A 113 -1.96 7.65 14.25
C VAL A 113 -1.19 8.78 14.93
N ARG A 114 -1.88 9.84 15.37
CA ARG A 114 -1.28 10.95 16.12
C ARG A 114 -0.70 10.48 17.46
N GLU A 115 -1.46 9.69 18.22
CA GLU A 115 -1.01 9.14 19.51
C GLU A 115 0.13 8.13 19.33
N ALA A 116 0.07 7.29 18.29
CA ALA A 116 1.11 6.30 18.00
C ALA A 116 2.39 6.91 17.42
N GLY A 117 2.33 8.10 16.81
CA GLY A 117 3.47 8.73 16.15
C GLY A 117 3.86 8.07 14.81
N THR A 118 3.08 7.10 14.31
CA THR A 118 3.37 6.35 13.08
C THR A 118 2.11 5.67 12.54
N LEU A 119 2.08 5.40 11.23
CA LEU A 119 1.14 4.43 10.66
C LEU A 119 1.59 3.00 10.95
N LYS A 120 0.62 2.09 10.94
CA LYS A 120 0.81 0.63 11.11
C LYS A 120 1.23 -0.08 9.81
N SER A 121 1.43 0.64 8.72
CA SER A 121 1.87 0.08 7.43
C SER A 121 2.32 1.19 6.49
N PHE A 122 3.18 0.86 5.52
CA PHE A 122 3.74 1.81 4.56
C PHE A 122 2.86 1.90 3.31
N PRO A 123 2.44 3.10 2.89
CA PRO A 123 1.89 3.34 1.56
C PRO A 123 2.91 3.00 0.47
N VAL A 124 2.44 2.61 -0.71
CA VAL A 124 3.30 2.32 -1.86
C VAL A 124 3.25 3.50 -2.82
N VAL A 125 4.43 3.96 -3.25
CA VAL A 125 4.58 5.03 -4.21
C VAL A 125 5.50 4.59 -5.35
N ARG A 126 5.35 5.24 -6.51
CA ARG A 126 6.24 5.07 -7.65
C ARG A 126 6.90 6.39 -8.01
N PRO A 127 8.16 6.40 -8.46
CA PRO A 127 8.80 7.61 -8.95
C PRO A 127 8.06 8.19 -10.17
N GLN A 128 8.04 9.53 -10.24
CA GLN A 128 7.59 10.31 -11.39
C GLN A 128 8.64 11.40 -11.67
N ASP A 129 8.51 12.10 -12.80
CA ASP A 129 9.46 13.16 -13.18
C ASP A 129 9.63 14.22 -12.08
N ASP A 130 8.53 14.61 -11.42
CA ASP A 130 8.48 15.63 -10.36
C ASP A 130 7.90 15.08 -9.06
N GLY A 131 8.58 14.09 -8.46
CA GLY A 131 8.23 13.54 -7.14
C GLY A 131 7.74 12.09 -7.22
N TYR A 132 6.66 11.79 -6.51
CA TYR A 132 6.15 10.42 -6.40
C TYR A 132 4.63 10.38 -6.57
N GLU A 133 4.15 9.34 -7.24
CA GLU A 133 2.72 9.03 -7.33
C GLU A 133 2.36 7.93 -6.32
N ILE A 134 1.27 8.13 -5.57
CA ILE A 134 0.73 7.14 -4.63
C ILE A 134 0.02 6.06 -5.45
N VAL A 135 0.55 4.84 -5.37
CA VAL A 135 -0.04 3.64 -5.97
C VAL A 135 -1.03 2.99 -5.01
N GLU A 136 -0.66 2.89 -3.72
CA GLU A 136 -1.47 2.27 -2.69
C GLU A 136 -1.44 3.11 -1.40
N GLY A 137 -2.59 3.26 -0.75
CA GLY A 137 -2.67 3.86 0.58
C GLY A 137 -2.96 5.37 0.59
N HIS A 138 -3.71 5.90 -0.38
CA HIS A 138 -4.16 7.30 -0.39
C HIS A 138 -4.81 7.73 0.93
N LYS A 139 -5.67 6.88 1.51
CA LYS A 139 -6.29 7.15 2.82
C LYS A 139 -5.25 7.28 3.93
N ARG A 140 -4.22 6.43 3.92
CA ARG A 140 -3.14 6.44 4.92
C ARG A 140 -2.33 7.73 4.83
N ILE A 141 -1.97 8.17 3.63
CA ILE A 141 -1.31 9.46 3.41
C ILE A 141 -2.18 10.62 3.90
N TRP A 142 -3.46 10.64 3.52
CA TRP A 142 -4.40 11.67 3.99
C TRP A 142 -4.56 11.69 5.52
N VAL A 143 -4.61 10.51 6.16
CA VAL A 143 -4.64 10.40 7.62
C VAL A 143 -3.35 10.94 8.25
N CYS A 144 -2.18 10.64 7.67
CA CYS A 144 -0.89 11.16 8.13
C CYS A 144 -0.84 12.69 8.07
N ASP A 145 -1.26 13.27 6.95
CA ASP A 145 -1.35 14.72 6.81
C ASP A 145 -2.29 15.32 7.85
N CYS A 146 -3.51 14.77 8.00
CA CYS A 146 -4.47 15.21 9.01
C CYS A 146 -3.99 15.03 10.46
N ALA A 147 -3.12 14.06 10.72
CA ALA A 147 -2.53 13.82 12.02
C ALA A 147 -1.42 14.84 12.36
N GLY A 148 -0.90 15.55 11.36
CA GLY A 148 0.10 16.62 11.49
C GLY A 148 1.54 16.16 11.22
N PHE A 149 1.73 15.12 10.41
CA PHE A 149 3.06 14.69 9.98
C PHE A 149 3.46 15.40 8.68
N ASP A 150 4.68 15.92 8.62
CA ASP A 150 5.23 16.50 7.38
C ASP A 150 5.85 15.44 6.46
N THR A 151 6.26 14.30 7.04
CA THR A 151 6.94 13.21 6.33
C THR A 151 6.39 11.86 6.75
N HIS A 152 6.36 10.89 5.83
CA HIS A 152 5.99 9.52 6.15
C HIS A 152 6.88 8.49 5.44
N PRO A 153 7.28 7.38 6.10
CA PRO A 153 7.93 6.27 5.42
C PRO A 153 7.00 5.62 4.41
N VAL A 154 7.42 5.55 3.15
CA VAL A 154 6.69 4.91 2.06
C VAL A 154 7.56 3.90 1.35
N GLU A 155 6.93 2.89 0.77
CA GLU A 155 7.58 1.92 -0.09
C GLU A 155 7.71 2.47 -1.51
N ILE A 156 8.94 2.66 -1.99
CA ILE A 156 9.22 3.09 -3.36
C ILE A 156 9.30 1.84 -4.26
N ARG A 157 8.45 1.80 -5.29
CA ARG A 157 8.40 0.72 -6.26
C ARG A 157 8.38 1.29 -7.69
N GLU A 158 9.32 0.84 -8.50
CA GLU A 158 9.33 1.13 -9.94
C GLU A 158 8.20 0.35 -10.61
N CYS A 159 7.30 1.06 -11.30
CA CYS A 159 6.32 0.45 -12.19
C CYS A 159 5.89 1.43 -13.29
N SER A 160 5.54 0.87 -14.44
CA SER A 160 5.00 1.64 -15.56
C SER A 160 3.61 2.20 -15.23
N ASP A 161 3.20 3.23 -15.97
CA ASP A 161 1.86 3.81 -15.88
C ASP A 161 0.74 2.79 -16.05
N TRP A 162 0.99 1.77 -16.89
CA TRP A 162 0.02 0.71 -17.10
C TRP A 162 -0.04 -0.28 -15.93
N GLU A 163 1.10 -0.68 -15.38
CA GLU A 163 1.13 -1.56 -14.20
C GLU A 163 0.51 -0.88 -12.97
N ALA A 164 0.73 0.43 -12.79
CA ALA A 164 0.04 1.21 -11.75
C ALA A 164 -1.48 1.25 -11.97
N THR A 165 -1.91 1.35 -13.24
CA THR A 165 -3.33 1.30 -13.62
C THR A 165 -3.94 -0.06 -13.32
N GLU A 166 -3.25 -1.15 -13.68
CA GLU A 166 -3.67 -2.53 -13.42
C GLU A 166 -3.85 -2.77 -11.91
N GLN A 167 -2.89 -2.33 -11.10
CA GLN A 167 -2.96 -2.44 -9.65
C GLN A 167 -4.15 -1.65 -9.08
N PHE A 168 -4.33 -0.40 -9.50
CA PHE A 168 -5.46 0.41 -9.05
C PHE A 168 -6.81 -0.23 -9.36
N VAL A 169 -6.98 -0.73 -10.58
CA VAL A 169 -8.22 -1.38 -11.01
C VAL A 169 -8.47 -2.64 -10.17
N ALA A 170 -7.44 -3.43 -9.90
CA ALA A 170 -7.56 -4.63 -9.07
C ALA A 170 -7.98 -4.32 -7.63
N ASP A 171 -7.50 -3.21 -7.07
CA ASP A 171 -7.75 -2.84 -5.66
C ASP A 171 -9.11 -2.17 -5.43
N HIS A 172 -9.69 -1.56 -6.47
CA HIS A 172 -10.81 -0.62 -6.29
C HIS A 172 -12.06 -0.94 -7.12
N LEU A 173 -11.92 -1.59 -8.28
CA LEU A 173 -13.06 -1.91 -9.13
C LEU A 173 -13.52 -3.35 -8.88
N PRO A 174 -14.75 -3.56 -8.41
CA PRO A 174 -15.23 -4.89 -8.10
C PRO A 174 -15.44 -5.71 -9.38
N THR A 175 -15.49 -7.02 -9.21
CA THR A 175 -15.99 -7.96 -10.23
C THR A 175 -17.25 -8.64 -9.71
N GLU A 176 -17.85 -9.54 -10.48
CA GLU A 176 -18.99 -10.35 -10.06
C GLU A 176 -18.73 -11.15 -8.76
N LEU A 177 -17.47 -11.41 -8.44
CA LEU A 177 -17.07 -12.10 -7.20
C LEU A 177 -17.17 -11.23 -5.94
N HIS A 178 -17.31 -9.92 -6.11
CA HIS A 178 -17.23 -8.93 -5.04
C HIS A 178 -18.54 -8.17 -4.82
N LEU A 179 -19.53 -8.39 -5.68
CA LEU A 179 -20.86 -7.82 -5.56
C LEU A 179 -21.75 -8.81 -4.80
N ASP A 180 -22.05 -8.50 -3.54
CA ASP A 180 -23.12 -9.18 -2.80
C ASP A 180 -24.45 -8.48 -3.15
N ASP A 181 -25.43 -9.23 -3.68
CA ASP A 181 -26.76 -8.74 -4.09
C ASP A 181 -27.55 -8.03 -2.95
N GLU A 182 -27.11 -8.17 -1.69
CA GLU A 182 -27.75 -7.60 -0.51
C GLU A 182 -27.07 -6.33 0.04
N ALA A 183 -25.85 -6.01 -0.40
CA ALA A 183 -25.12 -4.82 0.05
C ALA A 183 -25.51 -3.61 -0.81
N GLY A 184 -26.07 -2.57 -0.20
CA GLY A 184 -26.34 -1.31 -0.90
C GLY A 184 -25.06 -0.61 -1.36
N ASP A 185 -25.18 0.40 -2.23
CA ASP A 185 -24.03 1.16 -2.75
C ASP A 185 -23.14 1.77 -1.65
N GLU A 186 -23.72 2.11 -0.51
CA GLU A 186 -23.04 2.68 0.67
C GLU A 186 -22.34 1.62 1.54
N GLU A 187 -22.56 0.34 1.27
CA GLU A 187 -22.18 -0.81 2.12
C GLU A 187 -21.18 -1.76 1.44
N ARG A 188 -20.57 -1.36 0.32
CA ARG A 188 -19.52 -2.17 -0.33
C ARG A 188 -18.35 -2.38 0.64
N ALA A 189 -17.90 -3.64 0.75
CA ALA A 189 -16.88 -4.09 1.69
C ALA A 189 -15.59 -3.25 1.66
N ASP A 190 -14.86 -3.25 2.79
CA ASP A 190 -13.65 -2.44 3.07
C ASP A 190 -12.69 -2.31 1.87
N GLY A 191 -12.82 -1.22 1.11
CA GLY A 191 -11.87 -0.81 0.08
C GLY A 191 -12.47 -0.54 -1.31
N TRP A 192 -13.51 -1.29 -1.70
CA TRP A 192 -14.12 -1.18 -3.04
C TRP A 192 -14.76 0.19 -3.28
N TYR A 193 -14.75 0.63 -4.53
CA TYR A 193 -15.36 1.90 -4.91
C TYR A 193 -16.89 1.79 -4.96
N THR A 194 -17.57 2.87 -4.59
CA THR A 194 -19.00 3.08 -4.83
C THR A 194 -19.27 3.24 -6.33
N ASP A 195 -20.51 3.08 -6.78
CA ASP A 195 -20.84 3.22 -8.21
C ASP A 195 -20.48 4.61 -8.76
N MET A 196 -20.71 5.67 -8.00
CA MET A 196 -20.28 7.02 -8.38
C MET A 196 -18.74 7.14 -8.48
N GLU A 197 -17.98 6.56 -7.55
CA GLU A 197 -16.52 6.55 -7.61
C GLU A 197 -16.00 5.72 -8.79
N ILE A 198 -16.66 4.58 -9.09
CA ILE A 198 -16.36 3.71 -10.23
C ILE A 198 -16.59 4.44 -11.55
N GLU A 199 -17.73 5.12 -11.71
CA GLU A 199 -18.03 5.89 -12.93
C GLU A 199 -16.94 6.93 -13.21
N GLN A 200 -16.56 7.72 -12.21
CA GLN A 200 -15.52 8.75 -12.33
C GLN A 200 -14.14 8.15 -12.63
N ALA A 201 -13.79 7.04 -11.96
CA ALA A 201 -12.54 6.34 -12.20
C ALA A 201 -12.49 5.78 -13.62
N ILE A 202 -13.55 5.11 -14.10
CA ILE A 202 -13.62 4.56 -15.46
C ILE A 202 -13.55 5.67 -16.50
N GLN A 203 -14.28 6.78 -16.31
CA GLN A 203 -14.20 7.92 -17.22
C GLN A 203 -12.76 8.40 -17.37
N THR A 204 -12.05 8.59 -16.25
CA THR A 204 -10.66 9.04 -16.25
C THR A 204 -9.71 8.00 -16.90
N LEU A 205 -9.95 6.71 -16.66
CA LEU A 205 -9.19 5.62 -17.28
C LEU A 205 -9.37 5.60 -18.81
N VAL A 206 -10.61 5.76 -19.30
CA VAL A 206 -10.91 5.82 -20.73
C VAL A 206 -10.35 7.09 -21.36
N ASP A 207 -10.44 8.24 -20.70
CA ASP A 207 -9.84 9.49 -21.20
C ASP A 207 -8.33 9.39 -21.34
N ARG A 208 -7.65 8.68 -20.41
CA ARG A 208 -6.20 8.50 -20.43
C ARG A 208 -5.74 7.42 -21.42
N TRP A 209 -6.44 6.29 -21.48
CA TRP A 209 -5.97 5.07 -22.16
C TRP A 209 -6.78 4.68 -23.39
N GLY A 210 -7.88 5.36 -23.67
CA GLY A 210 -8.84 5.01 -24.73
C GLY A 210 -9.39 3.58 -24.54
N GLU A 211 -9.58 2.88 -25.66
CA GLU A 211 -10.09 1.50 -25.68
C GLU A 211 -9.22 0.52 -24.87
N ARG A 212 -7.93 0.84 -24.65
CA ARG A 212 -7.04 -0.01 -23.85
C ARG A 212 -7.56 -0.18 -22.43
N ALA A 213 -8.19 0.83 -21.82
CA ALA A 213 -8.78 0.71 -20.48
C ALA A 213 -9.78 -0.47 -20.40
N LEU A 214 -10.55 -0.68 -21.47
CA LEU A 214 -11.56 -1.74 -21.55
C LEU A 214 -10.95 -3.14 -21.71
N SER A 215 -9.62 -3.27 -21.89
CA SER A 215 -8.97 -4.59 -21.82
C SER A 215 -8.85 -5.11 -20.39
N LEU A 216 -9.00 -4.24 -19.39
CA LEU A 216 -9.01 -4.63 -17.98
C LEU A 216 -10.42 -5.12 -17.63
N TYR A 217 -10.51 -6.39 -17.23
CA TYR A 217 -11.79 -7.04 -16.97
C TYR A 217 -12.70 -6.26 -15.99
N PRO A 218 -12.21 -5.78 -14.82
CA PRO A 218 -13.07 -5.02 -13.91
C PRO A 218 -13.57 -3.70 -14.50
N VAL A 219 -12.79 -3.06 -15.39
CA VAL A 219 -13.23 -1.83 -16.09
C VAL A 219 -14.38 -2.14 -17.03
N ALA A 220 -14.21 -3.13 -17.92
CA ALA A 220 -15.24 -3.52 -18.88
C ALA A 220 -16.52 -4.00 -18.18
N PHE A 221 -16.37 -4.84 -17.15
CA PHE A 221 -17.48 -5.35 -16.35
C PHE A 221 -18.30 -4.22 -15.71
N ASN A 222 -17.65 -3.28 -15.03
CA ASN A 222 -18.36 -2.19 -14.38
C ASN A 222 -18.94 -1.17 -15.39
N ALA A 223 -18.27 -0.93 -16.51
CA ALA A 223 -18.80 -0.09 -17.58
C ALA A 223 -20.12 -0.63 -18.14
N GLU A 224 -20.19 -1.95 -18.39
CA GLU A 224 -21.43 -2.61 -18.83
C GLU A 224 -22.49 -2.60 -17.72
N ARG A 225 -22.12 -2.97 -16.49
CA ARG A 225 -23.02 -3.02 -15.33
C ARG A 225 -23.71 -1.68 -15.05
N LEU A 226 -22.99 -0.58 -15.26
CA LEU A 226 -23.44 0.78 -14.99
C LEU A 226 -23.99 1.51 -16.22
N ASP A 227 -24.15 0.81 -17.35
CA ASP A 227 -24.67 1.37 -18.61
C ASP A 227 -23.93 2.63 -19.10
N LEU A 228 -22.59 2.58 -19.03
CA LEU A 228 -21.75 3.72 -19.37
C LEU A 228 -21.39 3.74 -20.86
N ASP A 229 -21.90 4.75 -21.59
CA ASP A 229 -21.75 4.86 -23.04
C ASP A 229 -20.47 5.63 -23.44
N PHE A 230 -19.35 4.91 -23.54
CA PHE A 230 -18.02 5.50 -23.83
C PHE A 230 -17.63 5.51 -25.31
N LEU A 231 -18.47 5.00 -26.22
CA LEU A 231 -18.21 4.94 -27.66
C LEU A 231 -18.29 6.33 -28.37
N SER A 232 -18.44 7.42 -27.61
CA SER A 232 -18.58 8.78 -28.13
C SER A 232 -17.30 9.64 -28.03
N ILE A 233 -16.20 9.12 -27.47
CA ILE A 233 -15.00 9.92 -27.19
C ILE A 233 -14.08 9.91 -28.42
N PRO A 234 -13.81 11.05 -29.09
CA PRO A 234 -12.89 11.08 -30.22
C PRO A 234 -11.48 10.80 -29.71
N ALA A 235 -10.80 9.84 -30.35
CA ALA A 235 -9.40 9.54 -30.06
C ALA A 235 -8.55 10.82 -30.12
N HIS A 236 -8.00 11.24 -28.99
CA HIS A 236 -6.95 12.25 -29.00
C HIS A 236 -5.70 11.61 -29.62
N SER A 237 -5.30 12.19 -30.76
CA SER A 237 -4.09 11.83 -31.47
C SER A 237 -2.87 12.28 -30.65
N GLU A 238 -1.83 11.44 -30.64
CA GLU A 238 -0.52 11.68 -30.03
C GLU A 238 0.08 13.07 -30.30
#